data_AF-A0A2Z6UQ23-F1
#
_entry.id   AF-A0A2Z6UQ23-F1
#
_cell.length_a   1.000
_cell.length_b   1.000
_cell.length_c   1.000
_cell.angle_alpha   90.00
_cell.angle_beta   90.00
_cell.angle_gamma   90.00
#
_symmetry.space_group_name_H-M   'P 1'
#
loop_
_entity.id
_entity.type
_entity.pdbx_description
1 polymer ?
#
loop_
_entity_poly.entity_id
_entity_poly.type
_entity_poly.pdbx_seq_one_letter_code
_entity_poly.pdbx_strand_id
1 'polypeptide(L)'
;MNEFSVDHALVNKDRLLPSFLIIGGIKCGTSSLYRYLSEHPNVLPSMEKEPGYFSHASLPKLIANFDKYCSLFPERSHEGAIKTNWVDLAANQTFSESSLSFIKKANTHYISFEATANTYFSAKPGLVKTVLPNAKIIMLVRDPALRFISHYRMFKRFNREGREGFDMPPLLAFVNQEIRAFKEKKSTRILHQGRYIDYLRRWRAVYGSERLLVLPTGIFENPLIGNNALAQITDFLDLPRHDFSSHLKVKHNQAQKIPMNERVLERLNHFYKRSNQQLNSEFGISFDSKYDETASSMRGA
;
A
#
# COMPACT_ATOMS: atom_id res chain seq x y z
N MET A 1 -1.70 -4.12 33.54
CA MET A 1 -1.19 -3.56 32.26
C MET A 1 -2.20 -2.54 31.83
N ASN A 2 -1.89 -1.26 32.04
CA ASN A 2 -2.84 -0.16 31.89
C ASN A 2 -3.40 -0.12 30.48
N GLU A 3 -4.71 -0.29 30.45
CA GLU A 3 -5.60 0.07 29.38
C GLU A 3 -5.17 1.42 28.79
N PHE A 4 -4.63 1.37 27.59
CA PHE A 4 -4.99 2.38 26.60
C PHE A 4 -6.47 2.12 26.27
N SER A 5 -7.33 2.44 27.25
CA SER A 5 -8.76 2.15 27.20
C SER A 5 -9.32 2.86 25.98
N VAL A 6 -10.44 2.30 25.54
CA VAL A 6 -11.42 2.83 24.60
C VAL A 6 -11.58 4.37 24.64
N ASP A 7 -11.25 5.03 25.75
CA ASP A 7 -11.31 6.48 25.95
C ASP A 7 -10.54 7.32 24.92
N HIS A 8 -9.32 6.97 24.50
CA HIS A 8 -8.63 7.82 23.50
C HIS A 8 -9.26 7.77 22.10
N ALA A 9 -9.83 6.62 21.71
CA ALA A 9 -10.66 6.53 20.50
C ALA A 9 -11.99 7.27 20.66
N LEU A 10 -12.45 7.53 21.90
CA LEU A 10 -13.60 8.37 22.22
C LEU A 10 -13.26 9.87 22.24
N VAL A 11 -11.99 10.28 22.37
CA VAL A 11 -11.60 11.71 22.45
C VAL A 11 -11.76 12.46 21.12
N ASN A 12 -11.63 11.80 19.97
CA ASN A 12 -11.78 12.47 18.67
C ASN A 12 -12.96 11.95 17.84
N LYS A 13 -14.15 11.96 18.45
CA LYS A 13 -15.41 11.69 17.75
C LYS A 13 -15.72 12.74 16.69
N ASP A 14 -15.14 13.93 16.78
CA ASP A 14 -15.45 15.02 15.88
C ASP A 14 -14.80 14.88 14.51
N ARG A 15 -13.80 13.99 14.33
CA ARG A 15 -13.14 13.77 13.04
C ARG A 15 -13.51 12.44 12.39
N LEU A 16 -13.47 12.45 11.07
CA LEU A 16 -13.60 11.27 10.23
C LEU A 16 -12.27 10.50 10.22
N LEU A 17 -11.93 9.83 11.33
CA LEU A 17 -10.75 8.95 11.38
C LEU A 17 -10.86 7.79 10.36
N PRO A 18 -9.72 7.25 9.88
CA PRO A 18 -9.70 6.22 8.85
C PRO A 18 -10.62 5.04 9.15
N SER A 19 -11.57 4.83 8.24
CA SER A 19 -12.39 3.62 8.20
C SER A 19 -11.63 2.47 7.53
N PHE A 20 -10.59 2.78 6.75
CA PHE A 20 -9.68 1.78 6.22
C PHE A 20 -8.25 2.31 6.03
N LEU A 21 -7.30 1.38 5.89
CA LEU A 21 -5.89 1.68 5.65
C LEU A 21 -5.39 0.95 4.40
N ILE A 22 -4.67 1.65 3.52
CA ILE A 22 -3.84 1.01 2.48
C ILE A 22 -2.43 0.87 3.03
N ILE A 23 -2.10 -0.31 3.53
CA ILE A 23 -0.89 -0.52 4.34
C ILE A 23 0.37 -0.82 3.53
N GLY A 24 0.26 -0.98 2.21
CA GLY A 24 1.39 -1.39 1.38
C GLY A 24 1.02 -2.13 0.10
N GLY A 25 2.01 -2.69 -0.59
CA GLY A 25 3.46 -2.61 -0.30
C GLY A 25 4.21 -1.52 -1.08
N ILE A 26 5.37 -1.09 -0.59
CA ILE A 26 6.31 -0.24 -1.35
C ILE A 26 6.57 -0.86 -2.73
N LYS A 27 6.35 -0.07 -3.79
CA LYS A 27 6.42 -0.47 -5.22
C LYS A 27 5.36 -1.49 -5.68
N CYS A 28 4.23 -1.57 -4.98
CA CYS A 28 3.06 -2.39 -5.35
C CYS A 28 1.87 -1.52 -5.81
N GLY A 29 2.09 -0.34 -6.38
CA GLY A 29 1.00 0.45 -6.97
C GLY A 29 0.06 1.17 -5.99
N THR A 30 0.41 1.29 -4.71
CA THR A 30 -0.42 1.99 -3.69
C THR A 30 -0.78 3.41 -4.08
N SER A 31 0.10 4.14 -4.77
CA SER A 31 -0.18 5.48 -5.30
C SER A 31 -1.33 5.49 -6.32
N SER A 32 -1.42 4.48 -7.19
CA SER A 32 -2.48 4.40 -8.19
C SER A 32 -3.81 4.06 -7.51
N LEU A 33 -3.81 3.09 -6.60
CA LEU A 33 -5.00 2.76 -5.82
C LEU A 33 -5.50 3.92 -4.96
N TYR A 34 -4.58 4.67 -4.33
CA TYR A 34 -4.91 5.90 -3.61
C TYR A 34 -5.68 6.88 -4.52
N ARG A 35 -5.20 7.12 -5.74
CA ARG A 35 -5.92 7.98 -6.70
C ARG A 35 -7.29 7.41 -7.05
N TYR A 36 -7.36 6.13 -7.44
CA TYR A 36 -8.63 5.51 -7.85
C TYR A 36 -9.69 5.63 -6.75
N LEU A 37 -9.36 5.27 -5.51
CA LEU A 37 -10.33 5.35 -4.41
C LEU A 37 -10.66 6.78 -4.00
N SER A 38 -9.75 7.73 -4.24
CA SER A 38 -10.02 9.15 -3.97
C SER A 38 -11.08 9.72 -4.92
N GLU A 39 -11.34 9.11 -6.08
CA GLU A 39 -12.41 9.56 -6.99
C GLU A 39 -13.82 9.14 -6.53
N HIS A 40 -13.92 8.22 -5.57
CA HIS A 40 -15.21 7.75 -5.10
C HIS A 40 -15.92 8.88 -4.31
N PRO A 41 -17.18 9.24 -4.63
CA PRO A 41 -17.86 10.41 -4.07
C PRO A 41 -18.08 10.37 -2.56
N ASN A 42 -18.02 9.19 -1.95
CA ASN A 42 -18.14 8.97 -0.50
C ASN A 42 -16.80 8.66 0.21
N VAL A 43 -15.66 8.80 -0.46
CA VAL A 43 -14.34 8.54 0.12
C VAL A 43 -13.55 9.83 0.25
N LEU A 44 -13.00 10.08 1.44
CA LEU A 44 -12.15 11.24 1.72
C LEU A 44 -10.75 10.77 2.13
N PRO A 45 -9.70 11.01 1.34
CA PRO A 45 -8.34 10.70 1.76
C PRO A 45 -7.89 11.59 2.92
N SER A 46 -6.85 11.17 3.64
CA SER A 46 -6.09 12.04 4.52
C SER A 46 -5.55 13.25 3.75
N MET A 47 -5.44 14.40 4.43
CA MET A 47 -4.92 15.64 3.82
C MET A 47 -3.50 15.49 3.28
N GLU A 48 -2.74 14.56 3.86
CA GLU A 48 -1.41 14.16 3.43
C GLU A 48 -1.40 12.66 3.11
N LYS A 49 -0.71 12.28 2.03
CA LYS A 49 -0.42 10.88 1.71
C LYS A 49 0.86 10.42 2.41
N GLU A 50 0.94 9.14 2.78
CA GLU A 50 2.03 8.54 3.55
C GLU A 50 2.25 9.20 4.93
N PRO A 51 1.20 9.40 5.76
CA PRO A 51 1.35 10.09 7.05
C PRO A 51 2.29 9.38 8.03
N GLY A 52 2.55 8.07 7.85
CA GLY A 52 3.60 7.38 8.59
C GLY A 52 3.34 7.20 10.09
N TYR A 53 2.13 7.49 10.56
CA TYR A 53 1.78 7.53 11.99
C TYR A 53 2.06 6.21 12.72
N PHE A 54 1.69 5.08 12.11
CA PHE A 54 1.89 3.74 12.69
C PHE A 54 3.29 3.15 12.46
N SER A 55 4.13 3.79 11.65
CA SER A 55 5.43 3.24 11.25
C SER A 55 6.45 3.28 12.37
N HIS A 56 6.94 2.11 12.76
CA HIS A 56 7.90 1.92 13.86
C HIS A 56 7.44 2.59 15.16
N ALA A 57 6.13 2.69 15.37
CA ALA A 57 5.57 3.38 16.51
C ALA A 57 5.58 2.51 17.78
N SER A 58 5.85 3.17 18.91
CA SER A 58 5.55 2.66 20.26
C SER A 58 4.27 3.32 20.75
N LEU A 59 3.63 2.73 21.77
CA LEU A 59 2.42 3.31 22.35
C LEU A 59 2.63 4.78 22.81
N PRO A 60 3.72 5.13 23.54
CA PRO A 60 4.00 6.54 23.86
C PRO A 60 4.11 7.46 22.66
N LYS A 61 4.71 6.99 21.55
CA LYS A 61 4.82 7.78 20.32
C LYS A 61 3.46 8.00 19.67
N LEU A 62 2.58 7.00 19.67
CA LEU A 62 1.22 7.14 19.15
C LEU A 62 0.43 8.17 19.96
N ILE A 63 0.49 8.09 21.29
CA ILE A 63 -0.15 9.06 22.20
C ILE A 63 0.30 10.47 21.87
N ALA A 64 1.62 10.69 21.89
CA ALA A 64 2.20 12.02 21.74
C ALA A 64 1.90 12.68 20.38
N ASN A 65 1.53 11.89 19.37
CA ASN A 65 1.26 12.37 18.02
C ASN A 65 -0.20 12.16 17.60
N PHE A 66 -1.08 11.74 18.51
CA PHE A 66 -2.45 11.36 18.17
C PHE A 66 -3.24 12.55 17.61
N ASP A 67 -3.18 13.71 18.26
CA ASP A 67 -3.91 14.91 17.78
C ASP A 67 -3.41 15.38 16.41
N LYS A 68 -2.10 15.31 16.17
CA LYS A 68 -1.50 15.59 14.86
C LYS A 68 -1.96 14.59 13.80
N TYR A 69 -2.11 13.32 14.15
CA TYR A 69 -2.65 12.33 13.22
C TYR A 69 -4.12 12.59 12.92
N CYS A 70 -4.92 12.83 13.95
CA CYS A 70 -6.34 13.15 13.82
C CYS A 70 -6.54 14.40 12.97
N SER A 71 -5.70 15.42 13.12
CA SER A 71 -5.82 16.67 12.35
C SER A 71 -5.67 16.49 10.85
N LEU A 72 -5.13 15.37 10.36
CA LEU A 72 -5.05 15.03 8.93
C LEU A 72 -6.42 14.67 8.33
N PHE A 73 -7.45 14.51 9.15
CA PHE A 73 -8.78 14.11 8.74
C PHE A 73 -9.79 15.23 8.96
N PRO A 74 -10.76 15.39 8.05
CA PRO A 74 -11.77 16.44 8.18
C PRO A 74 -12.68 16.18 9.38
N GLU A 75 -13.20 17.27 9.93
CA GLU A 75 -14.25 17.21 10.94
C GLU A 75 -15.55 16.67 10.33
N ARG A 76 -16.33 15.95 11.13
CA ARG A 76 -17.63 15.39 10.75
C ARG A 76 -18.62 16.49 10.42
N SER A 77 -18.58 17.59 11.17
CA SER A 77 -19.40 18.79 11.00
C SER A 77 -18.99 19.65 9.80
N HIS A 78 -17.73 19.55 9.33
CA HIS A 78 -17.23 20.40 8.24
C HIS A 78 -18.05 20.23 6.95
N GLU A 79 -18.41 21.34 6.33
CA GLU A 79 -19.04 21.39 5.02
C GLU A 79 -18.24 22.32 4.10
N GLY A 80 -18.09 21.92 2.84
CA GLY A 80 -17.36 22.69 1.84
C GLY A 80 -16.07 22.03 1.37
N ALA A 81 -15.14 22.84 0.89
CA ALA A 81 -13.95 22.37 0.22
C ALA A 81 -12.99 21.63 1.17
N ILE A 82 -12.48 20.50 0.71
CA ILE A 82 -11.38 19.74 1.32
C ILE A 82 -10.33 19.58 0.24
N LYS A 83 -9.07 19.85 0.57
CA LYS A 83 -7.94 19.66 -0.34
C LYS A 83 -6.97 18.66 0.27
N THR A 84 -6.57 17.68 -0.52
CA THR A 84 -5.45 16.77 -0.21
C THR A 84 -4.32 17.04 -1.18
N ASN A 85 -3.09 16.94 -0.72
CA ASN A 85 -1.89 17.13 -1.54
C ASN A 85 -1.00 15.89 -1.44
N TRP A 86 -0.40 15.50 -2.56
CA TRP A 86 0.64 14.49 -2.56
C TRP A 86 1.63 14.74 -3.70
N VAL A 87 2.81 14.17 -3.55
CA VAL A 87 3.86 14.24 -4.57
C VAL A 87 3.73 13.02 -5.48
N ASP A 88 3.62 13.29 -6.77
CA ASP A 88 3.57 12.28 -7.82
C ASP A 88 4.88 12.17 -8.58
N LEU A 89 5.18 10.95 -9.05
CA LEU A 89 6.28 10.71 -9.96
C LEU A 89 5.73 10.59 -11.38
N ALA A 90 5.98 11.60 -12.20
CA ALA A 90 5.58 11.61 -13.60
C ALA A 90 6.40 10.58 -14.42
N ALA A 91 5.92 10.25 -15.62
CA ALA A 91 6.54 9.26 -16.51
C ALA A 91 7.99 9.62 -16.93
N ASN A 92 8.28 10.91 -16.97
CA ASN A 92 9.62 11.48 -17.20
C ASN A 92 10.53 11.45 -15.95
N GLN A 93 10.09 10.83 -14.84
CA GLN A 93 10.79 10.75 -13.56
C GLN A 93 10.95 12.08 -12.81
N THR A 94 10.18 13.11 -13.16
CA THR A 94 10.11 14.34 -12.35
C THR A 94 9.01 14.24 -11.29
N PHE A 95 9.21 14.91 -10.16
CA PHE A 95 8.17 15.07 -9.16
C PHE A 95 7.22 16.21 -9.55
N SER A 96 5.93 15.97 -9.43
CA SER A 96 4.90 17.00 -9.57
C SER A 96 4.02 16.95 -8.34
N GLU A 97 3.75 18.10 -7.73
CA GLU A 97 2.68 18.19 -6.76
C GLU A 97 1.35 17.90 -7.45
N SER A 98 0.54 17.09 -6.79
CA SER A 98 -0.81 16.76 -7.21
C SER A 98 -1.73 17.07 -6.05
N SER A 99 -2.88 17.64 -6.38
CA SER A 99 -3.89 17.96 -5.39
C SER A 99 -5.25 17.54 -5.89
N LEU A 100 -6.07 17.06 -4.97
CA LEU A 100 -7.46 16.74 -5.23
C LEU A 100 -8.33 17.55 -4.29
N SER A 101 -9.36 18.17 -4.85
CA SER A 101 -10.31 19.00 -4.14
C SER A 101 -11.67 18.35 -4.18
N PHE A 102 -12.31 18.28 -3.02
CA PHE A 102 -13.63 17.70 -2.83
C PHE A 102 -14.54 18.70 -2.15
N ILE A 103 -15.84 18.61 -2.43
CA ILE A 103 -16.86 19.32 -1.65
C ILE A 103 -17.53 18.29 -0.73
N LYS A 104 -17.22 18.36 0.57
CA LYS A 104 -17.93 17.58 1.58
C LYS A 104 -19.28 18.22 1.81
N LYS A 105 -20.35 17.53 1.49
CA LYS A 105 -21.73 18.00 1.65
C LYS A 105 -22.29 17.59 3.00
N ALA A 106 -23.17 18.41 3.57
CA ALA A 106 -23.98 17.99 4.71
C ALA A 106 -24.81 16.72 4.37
N ASN A 107 -25.18 15.96 5.40
CA ASN A 107 -26.07 14.79 5.32
C ASN A 107 -25.64 13.68 4.33
N THR A 108 -24.38 13.67 3.91
CA THR A 108 -23.80 12.59 3.08
C THR A 108 -22.91 11.72 3.96
N HIS A 109 -23.04 10.41 3.83
CA HIS A 109 -22.14 9.48 4.51
C HIS A 109 -20.78 9.46 3.81
N TYR A 110 -19.71 9.70 4.56
CA TYR A 110 -18.34 9.62 4.08
C TYR A 110 -17.54 8.66 4.94
N ILE A 111 -16.67 7.90 4.29
CA ILE A 111 -15.58 7.19 4.95
C ILE A 111 -14.26 7.87 4.59
N SER A 112 -13.26 7.69 5.44
CA SER A 112 -11.92 8.20 5.17
C SER A 112 -10.86 7.12 5.23
N PHE A 113 -9.66 7.44 4.71
CA PHE A 113 -8.54 6.52 4.73
C PHE A 113 -7.19 7.23 4.73
N GLU A 114 -6.16 6.48 5.09
CA GLU A 114 -4.78 6.83 4.78
C GLU A 114 -4.10 5.72 3.96
N ALA A 115 -3.00 6.07 3.30
CA ALA A 115 -2.14 5.14 2.61
C ALA A 115 -0.68 5.39 2.98
N THR A 116 -0.09 4.42 3.67
CA THR A 116 1.33 4.42 4.03
C THR A 116 1.95 3.09 3.62
N ALA A 117 2.81 3.08 2.60
CA ALA A 117 3.22 1.88 1.88
C ALA A 117 4.12 0.92 2.67
N ASN A 118 4.70 1.38 3.78
CA ASN A 118 5.54 0.57 4.66
C ASN A 118 4.80 0.01 5.89
N THR A 119 3.58 0.49 6.18
CA THR A 119 2.81 0.12 7.38
C THR A 119 2.69 -1.39 7.54
N TYR A 120 2.53 -2.15 6.45
CA TYR A 120 2.39 -3.60 6.53
C TYR A 120 3.57 -4.29 7.23
N PHE A 121 4.81 -3.80 7.07
CA PHE A 121 6.00 -4.37 7.71
C PHE A 121 6.49 -3.55 8.93
N SER A 122 6.33 -2.23 8.93
CA SER A 122 6.86 -1.31 9.95
C SER A 122 5.96 -1.18 11.19
N ALA A 123 4.65 -1.39 11.06
CA ALA A 123 3.70 -1.24 12.15
C ALA A 123 3.47 -2.56 12.90
N LYS A 124 3.02 -2.42 14.16
CA LYS A 124 2.50 -3.53 14.98
C LYS A 124 0.98 -3.53 14.86
N PRO A 125 0.34 -4.53 14.21
CA PRO A 125 -1.11 -4.50 13.98
C PRO A 125 -1.94 -4.33 15.25
N GLY A 126 -1.47 -4.86 16.39
CA GLY A 126 -2.13 -4.67 17.69
C GLY A 126 -2.22 -3.20 18.12
N LEU A 127 -1.17 -2.40 17.90
CA LEU A 127 -1.20 -0.96 18.20
C LEU A 127 -2.11 -0.21 17.22
N VAL A 128 -2.14 -0.62 15.95
CA VAL A 128 -3.08 -0.06 14.97
C VAL A 128 -4.52 -0.32 15.42
N LYS A 129 -4.83 -1.54 15.88
CA LYS A 129 -6.15 -1.92 16.38
C LYS A 129 -6.57 -1.15 17.64
N THR A 130 -5.61 -0.76 18.49
CA THR A 130 -5.88 0.12 19.64
C THR A 130 -6.40 1.49 19.20
N VAL A 131 -5.89 2.05 18.09
CA VAL A 131 -6.32 3.37 17.59
C VAL A 131 -7.53 3.24 16.66
N LEU A 132 -7.53 2.23 15.79
CA LEU A 132 -8.50 2.02 14.72
C LEU A 132 -9.05 0.59 14.79
N PRO A 133 -9.89 0.27 15.80
CA PRO A 133 -10.35 -1.10 16.07
C PRO A 133 -11.23 -1.67 14.96
N ASN A 134 -11.96 -0.80 14.26
CA ASN A 134 -12.91 -1.16 13.21
C ASN A 134 -12.40 -0.86 11.80
N ALA A 135 -11.11 -0.50 11.63
CA ALA A 135 -10.59 -0.25 10.30
C ALA A 135 -10.57 -1.53 9.46
N LYS A 136 -10.88 -1.38 8.18
CA LYS A 136 -10.60 -2.39 7.16
C LYS A 136 -9.18 -2.18 6.61
N ILE A 137 -8.50 -3.27 6.27
CA ILE A 137 -7.09 -3.25 5.87
C ILE A 137 -6.98 -3.72 4.42
N ILE A 138 -6.37 -2.91 3.57
CA ILE A 138 -6.12 -3.24 2.16
C ILE A 138 -4.61 -3.33 1.95
N MET A 139 -4.16 -4.42 1.33
CA MET A 139 -2.76 -4.60 0.95
C MET A 139 -2.64 -4.99 -0.52
N LEU A 140 -1.90 -4.18 -1.27
CA LEU A 140 -1.45 -4.55 -2.60
C LEU A 140 -0.13 -5.30 -2.55
N VAL A 141 -0.08 -6.42 -3.25
CA VAL A 141 1.14 -7.22 -3.44
C VAL A 141 1.55 -7.21 -4.90
N ARG A 142 2.83 -7.43 -5.17
CA ARG A 142 3.39 -7.54 -6.52
C ARG A 142 4.32 -8.73 -6.52
N ASP A 143 4.62 -9.30 -7.68
CA ASP A 143 5.74 -10.26 -7.78
C ASP A 143 6.95 -9.71 -6.97
N PRO A 144 7.43 -10.45 -5.96
CA PRO A 144 8.39 -9.91 -5.01
C PRO A 144 9.78 -9.69 -5.62
N ALA A 145 10.13 -10.40 -6.70
CA ALA A 145 11.37 -10.17 -7.45
C ALA A 145 11.27 -8.86 -8.24
N LEU A 146 10.18 -8.64 -8.97
CA LEU A 146 9.93 -7.39 -9.70
C LEU A 146 9.81 -6.19 -8.75
N ARG A 147 9.15 -6.38 -7.60
CA ARG A 147 9.07 -5.38 -6.54
C ARG A 147 10.45 -5.02 -5.98
N PHE A 148 11.31 -6.02 -5.72
CA PHE A 148 12.68 -5.81 -5.27
C PHE A 148 13.46 -4.95 -6.27
N ILE A 149 13.42 -5.30 -7.56
CA ILE A 149 14.11 -4.57 -8.63
C ILE A 149 13.58 -3.14 -8.73
N SER A 150 12.26 -2.95 -8.63
CA SER A 150 11.63 -1.63 -8.63
C SER A 150 12.08 -0.77 -7.43
N HIS A 151 12.24 -1.38 -6.26
CA HIS A 151 12.72 -0.68 -5.05
C HIS A 151 14.21 -0.33 -5.18
N TYR A 152 15.05 -1.23 -5.69
CA TYR A 152 16.45 -0.94 -5.99
C TYR A 152 16.60 0.27 -6.94
N ARG A 153 15.77 0.35 -7.99
CA ARG A 153 15.74 1.50 -8.92
C ARG A 153 15.36 2.80 -8.21
N MET A 154 14.43 2.73 -7.26
CA MET A 154 14.07 3.87 -6.43
C MET A 154 15.27 4.37 -5.61
N PHE A 155 16.06 3.47 -5.01
CA PHE A 155 17.29 3.86 -4.30
C PHE A 155 18.34 4.45 -5.25
N LYS A 156 18.59 3.86 -6.42
CA LYS A 156 19.50 4.48 -7.41
C LYS A 156 19.04 5.89 -7.82
N ARG A 157 17.74 6.13 -7.91
CA ARG A 157 17.20 7.46 -8.18
C ARG A 157 17.45 8.42 -7.02
N PHE A 158 17.16 8.01 -5.78
CA PHE A 158 17.46 8.82 -4.60
C PHE A 158 18.93 9.24 -4.52
N ASN A 159 19.85 8.36 -4.92
CA ASN A 159 21.27 8.71 -5.03
C ASN A 159 21.54 9.81 -6.08
N ARG A 160 20.90 9.72 -7.26
CA ARG A 160 21.01 10.75 -8.31
C ARG A 160 20.39 12.09 -7.89
N GLU A 161 19.40 12.05 -7.00
CA GLU A 161 18.80 13.23 -6.36
C GLU A 161 19.68 13.80 -5.23
N GLY A 162 20.85 13.22 -4.95
CA GLY A 162 21.75 13.70 -3.90
C GLY A 162 21.36 13.28 -2.48
N ARG A 163 20.43 12.34 -2.31
CA ARG A 163 20.06 11.83 -0.98
C ARG A 163 21.14 10.88 -0.46
N GLU A 164 21.55 11.06 0.79
CA GLU A 164 22.55 10.22 1.46
C GLU A 164 22.05 8.79 1.72
N GLY A 165 22.98 7.84 1.82
CA GLY A 165 22.67 6.44 2.16
C GLY A 165 22.09 5.60 1.02
N PHE A 166 22.06 6.13 -0.21
CA PHE A 166 21.53 5.44 -1.39
C PHE A 166 22.57 5.09 -2.46
N ASP A 167 23.86 5.17 -2.14
CA ASP A 167 24.87 4.60 -3.02
C ASP A 167 24.74 3.07 -3.03
N MET A 168 24.21 2.53 -4.13
CA MET A 168 23.91 1.11 -4.26
C MET A 168 24.93 0.42 -5.17
N PRO A 169 25.47 -0.74 -4.75
CA PRO A 169 26.32 -1.57 -5.60
C PRO A 169 25.50 -2.12 -6.78
N PRO A 170 26.16 -2.68 -7.82
CA PRO A 170 25.46 -3.31 -8.94
C PRO A 170 24.39 -4.29 -8.49
N LEU A 171 23.24 -4.32 -9.18
CA LEU A 171 22.03 -5.03 -8.75
C LEU A 171 22.29 -6.48 -8.31
N LEU A 172 23.06 -7.25 -9.09
CA LEU A 172 23.37 -8.64 -8.74
C LEU A 172 24.22 -8.74 -7.46
N ALA A 173 25.18 -7.84 -7.24
CA ALA A 173 25.96 -7.77 -6.01
C ALA A 173 25.09 -7.37 -4.81
N PHE A 174 24.15 -6.45 -5.01
CA PHE A 174 23.19 -6.07 -3.97
C PHE A 174 22.25 -7.23 -3.58
N VAL A 175 21.72 -7.97 -4.56
CA VAL A 175 20.89 -9.17 -4.32
C VAL A 175 21.66 -10.24 -3.55
N ASN A 176 22.92 -10.47 -3.93
CA ASN A 176 23.83 -11.37 -3.20
C ASN A 176 23.97 -10.98 -1.73
N GLN A 177 24.26 -9.71 -1.48
CA GLN A 177 24.46 -9.16 -0.14
C GLN A 177 23.20 -9.31 0.72
N GLU A 178 22.04 -8.97 0.18
CA GLU A 178 20.76 -9.07 0.88
C GLU A 178 20.41 -10.53 1.22
N ILE A 179 20.60 -11.47 0.28
CA ILE A 179 20.35 -12.90 0.54
C ILE A 179 21.32 -13.44 1.59
N ARG A 180 22.59 -13.06 1.53
CA ARG A 180 23.59 -13.44 2.52
C ARG A 180 23.23 -12.90 3.90
N ALA A 181 22.92 -11.61 4.00
CA ALA A 181 22.49 -10.98 5.25
C ALA A 181 21.26 -11.68 5.84
N PHE A 182 20.25 -12.01 5.01
CA PHE A 182 19.08 -12.76 5.46
C PHE A 182 19.44 -14.14 6.03
N LYS A 183 20.30 -14.90 5.35
CA LYS A 183 20.77 -16.22 5.83
C LYS A 183 21.54 -16.12 7.14
N GLU A 184 22.29 -15.04 7.32
CA GLU A 184 23.01 -14.71 8.56
C GLU A 184 22.10 -14.09 9.65
N LYS A 185 20.78 -14.05 9.44
CA LYS A 185 19.79 -13.43 10.33
C LYS A 185 20.05 -11.94 10.63
N LYS A 186 20.72 -11.26 9.71
CA LYS A 186 20.96 -9.81 9.74
C LYS A 186 19.85 -9.06 9.03
N SER A 187 19.68 -7.78 9.36
CA SER A 187 18.73 -6.89 8.70
C SER A 187 19.04 -6.78 7.20
N THR A 188 18.00 -6.84 6.39
CA THR A 188 18.05 -6.56 4.94
C THR A 188 17.35 -5.25 4.66
N ARG A 189 17.75 -4.52 3.62
CA ARG A 189 17.16 -3.23 3.26
C ARG A 189 15.86 -3.38 2.47
N ILE A 190 15.81 -4.34 1.55
CA ILE A 190 14.71 -4.52 0.60
C ILE A 190 14.16 -5.95 0.64
N LEU A 191 15.00 -6.97 0.82
CA LEU A 191 14.62 -8.38 0.59
C LEU A 191 13.50 -8.87 1.50
N HIS A 192 13.53 -8.58 2.80
CA HIS A 192 12.49 -9.03 3.74
C HIS A 192 11.09 -8.57 3.33
N GLN A 193 10.97 -7.39 2.75
CA GLN A 193 9.70 -6.78 2.36
C GLN A 193 8.93 -7.58 1.29
N GLY A 194 9.61 -8.41 0.49
CA GLY A 194 8.96 -9.29 -0.48
C GLY A 194 8.37 -10.57 0.14
N ARG A 195 8.67 -10.88 1.41
CA ARG A 195 8.12 -12.03 2.13
C ARG A 195 6.77 -11.68 2.74
N TYR A 196 5.79 -11.36 1.90
CA TYR A 196 4.48 -10.85 2.32
C TYR A 196 3.79 -11.71 3.37
N ILE A 197 3.88 -13.04 3.24
CA ILE A 197 3.24 -13.99 4.14
C ILE A 197 3.66 -13.82 5.60
N ASP A 198 4.92 -13.43 5.84
CA ASP A 198 5.44 -13.21 7.20
C ASP A 198 4.73 -12.03 7.88
N TYR A 199 4.23 -11.07 7.09
CA TYR A 199 3.52 -9.89 7.59
C TYR A 199 2.01 -10.08 7.56
N LEU A 200 1.47 -10.69 6.50
CA LEU A 200 0.02 -10.84 6.36
C LEU A 200 -0.60 -11.71 7.44
N ARG A 201 0.12 -12.74 7.93
CA ARG A 201 -0.37 -13.59 9.04
C ARG A 201 -0.65 -12.79 10.32
N ARG A 202 0.22 -11.86 10.70
CA ARG A 202 0.00 -11.02 11.90
C ARG A 202 -1.13 -10.00 11.72
N TRP A 203 -1.34 -9.49 10.49
CA TRP A 203 -2.48 -8.62 10.20
C TRP A 203 -3.80 -9.41 10.28
N ARG A 204 -3.85 -10.59 9.65
CA ARG A 204 -5.00 -11.50 9.72
C ARG A 204 -5.32 -11.93 11.15
N ALA A 205 -4.30 -12.24 11.95
CA ALA A 205 -4.47 -12.63 13.35
C ALA A 205 -5.11 -11.52 14.23
N VAL A 206 -4.89 -10.24 13.89
CA VAL A 206 -5.39 -9.11 14.67
C VAL A 206 -6.72 -8.58 14.16
N TYR A 207 -6.88 -8.42 12.84
CA TYR A 207 -8.07 -7.83 12.22
C TYR A 207 -9.10 -8.87 11.76
N GLY A 208 -8.69 -10.13 11.59
CA GLY A 208 -9.51 -11.17 10.99
C GLY A 208 -9.51 -11.11 9.46
N SER A 209 -9.99 -12.18 8.82
CA SER A 209 -10.09 -12.26 7.36
C SER A 209 -11.11 -11.27 6.79
N GLU A 210 -12.23 -11.04 7.49
CA GLU A 210 -13.30 -10.13 7.06
C GLU A 210 -12.88 -8.65 7.00
N ARG A 211 -11.74 -8.30 7.60
CA ARG A 211 -11.21 -6.92 7.60
C ARG A 211 -9.85 -6.84 6.91
N LEU A 212 -9.41 -7.87 6.20
CA LEU A 212 -8.15 -7.87 5.46
C LEU A 212 -8.35 -8.31 4.01
N LEU A 213 -8.24 -7.35 3.10
CA LEU A 213 -8.26 -7.58 1.66
C LEU A 213 -6.83 -7.51 1.10
N VAL A 214 -6.42 -8.56 0.38
CA VAL A 214 -5.11 -8.64 -0.28
C VAL A 214 -5.32 -8.81 -1.78
N LEU A 215 -4.70 -7.96 -2.58
CA LEU A 215 -4.88 -7.95 -4.04
C LEU A 215 -3.53 -7.85 -4.77
N PRO A 216 -3.31 -8.59 -5.87
CA PRO A 216 -2.12 -8.43 -6.69
C PRO A 216 -2.21 -7.16 -7.54
N THR A 217 -1.11 -6.43 -7.71
CA THR A 217 -1.09 -5.15 -8.44
C THR A 217 -1.37 -5.34 -9.93
N GLY A 218 -1.03 -6.49 -10.51
CA GLY A 218 -1.19 -6.79 -11.94
C GLY A 218 -2.65 -6.73 -12.41
N ILE A 219 -3.62 -6.86 -11.50
CA ILE A 219 -5.05 -6.78 -11.83
C ILE A 219 -5.45 -5.42 -12.43
N PHE A 220 -4.71 -4.35 -12.11
CA PHE A 220 -4.98 -3.00 -12.62
C PHE A 220 -4.35 -2.72 -13.99
N GLU A 221 -3.59 -3.66 -14.57
CA GLU A 221 -2.99 -3.48 -15.90
C GLU A 221 -4.01 -3.62 -17.04
N ASN A 222 -5.04 -4.44 -16.80
CA ASN A 222 -6.19 -4.58 -17.68
C ASN A 222 -7.36 -3.74 -17.12
N PRO A 223 -7.89 -2.74 -17.84
CA PRO A 223 -8.95 -1.87 -17.33
C PRO A 223 -10.23 -2.61 -16.89
N LEU A 224 -10.62 -3.69 -17.58
CA LEU A 224 -11.82 -4.45 -17.22
C LEU A 224 -11.62 -5.20 -15.89
N ILE A 225 -10.48 -5.89 -15.76
CA ILE A 225 -10.11 -6.60 -14.52
C ILE A 225 -9.92 -5.61 -13.37
N GLY A 226 -9.28 -4.46 -13.65
CA GLY A 226 -9.06 -3.38 -12.70
C GLY A 226 -10.37 -2.79 -12.20
N ASN A 227 -11.37 -2.61 -13.06
CA ASN A 227 -12.68 -2.11 -12.65
C ASN A 227 -13.40 -3.09 -11.73
N ASN A 228 -13.32 -4.39 -12.03
CA ASN A 228 -13.86 -5.44 -11.15
C ASN A 228 -13.13 -5.49 -9.80
N ALA A 229 -11.82 -5.27 -9.79
CA ALA A 229 -11.05 -5.18 -8.55
C ALA A 229 -11.45 -3.96 -7.70
N LEU A 230 -11.68 -2.81 -8.34
CA LEU A 230 -12.19 -1.63 -7.64
C LEU A 230 -13.61 -1.84 -7.12
N ALA A 231 -14.48 -2.53 -7.87
CA ALA A 231 -15.80 -2.93 -7.39
C ALA A 231 -15.72 -3.85 -6.17
N GLN A 232 -14.82 -4.83 -6.19
CA GLN A 232 -14.54 -5.69 -5.02
C GLN A 232 -14.06 -4.86 -3.82
N ILE A 233 -13.24 -3.83 -4.04
CA ILE A 233 -12.80 -2.94 -2.97
C ILE A 233 -13.96 -2.09 -2.45
N THR A 234 -14.82 -1.53 -3.30
CA THR A 234 -15.98 -0.76 -2.84
C THR A 234 -16.97 -1.63 -2.07
N ASP A 235 -17.24 -2.85 -2.54
CA ASP A 235 -18.07 -3.82 -1.82
C ASP A 235 -17.42 -4.19 -0.47
N PHE A 236 -16.11 -4.46 -0.46
CA PHE A 236 -15.36 -4.69 0.76
C PHE A 236 -15.41 -3.49 1.71
N LEU A 237 -15.57 -2.26 1.23
CA LEU A 237 -15.65 -1.04 2.04
C LEU A 237 -17.08 -0.62 2.41
N ASP A 238 -18.09 -1.41 2.04
CA ASP A 238 -19.53 -1.08 2.18
C ASP A 238 -19.91 0.23 1.49
N LEU A 239 -19.27 0.52 0.35
CA LEU A 239 -19.52 1.71 -0.45
C LEU A 239 -20.52 1.43 -1.59
N PRO A 240 -21.30 2.44 -2.01
CA PRO A 240 -22.06 2.37 -3.26
C PRO A 240 -21.15 2.00 -4.44
N ARG A 241 -21.73 1.35 -5.45
CA ARG A 241 -20.98 1.09 -6.68
C ARG A 241 -20.62 2.40 -7.37
N HIS A 242 -19.41 2.45 -7.90
CA HIS A 242 -18.88 3.59 -8.65
C HIS A 242 -18.13 3.07 -9.88
N ASP A 243 -18.28 3.77 -11.02
CA ASP A 243 -17.59 3.42 -12.25
C ASP A 243 -16.23 4.13 -12.33
N PHE A 244 -15.15 3.36 -12.29
CA PHE A 244 -13.78 3.87 -12.37
C PHE A 244 -13.20 3.80 -13.80
N SER A 245 -14.00 3.40 -14.79
CA SER A 245 -13.56 3.09 -16.16
C SER A 245 -12.77 4.22 -16.84
N SER A 246 -13.15 5.48 -16.62
CA SER A 246 -12.47 6.66 -17.16
C SER A 246 -11.06 6.85 -16.61
N HIS A 247 -10.81 6.42 -15.37
CA HIS A 247 -9.57 6.66 -14.64
C HIS A 247 -8.56 5.52 -14.80
N LEU A 248 -9.04 4.31 -15.03
CA LEU A 248 -8.19 3.15 -15.35
C LEU A 248 -7.50 3.27 -16.72
N LYS A 249 -7.97 4.16 -17.60
CA LYS A 249 -7.31 4.47 -18.89
C LYS A 249 -6.01 5.26 -18.69
N VAL A 250 -5.84 5.96 -17.56
CA VAL A 250 -4.66 6.77 -17.28
C VAL A 250 -3.63 5.94 -16.52
N LYS A 251 -2.54 5.57 -17.21
CA LYS A 251 -1.43 4.84 -16.58
C LYS A 251 -0.50 5.81 -15.84
N HIS A 252 -0.52 5.79 -14.52
CA HIS A 252 0.40 6.56 -13.67
C HIS A 252 1.64 5.74 -13.25
N ASN A 253 2.76 6.41 -12.99
CA ASN A 253 3.98 5.82 -12.42
C ASN A 253 4.62 4.67 -13.24
N GLN A 254 4.70 4.80 -14.56
CA GLN A 254 5.39 3.81 -15.41
C GLN A 254 6.91 3.86 -15.20
N ALA A 255 7.50 2.72 -14.82
CA ALA A 255 8.96 2.57 -14.86
C ALA A 255 9.38 2.16 -16.29
N GLN A 256 10.52 2.68 -16.77
CA GLN A 256 11.09 2.24 -18.06
C GLN A 256 11.26 0.71 -18.08
N LYS A 257 10.80 0.07 -19.18
CA LYS A 257 11.11 -1.32 -19.49
C LYS A 257 12.59 -1.41 -19.85
N ILE A 258 13.38 -2.08 -19.02
CA ILE A 258 14.81 -2.35 -19.24
C ILE A 258 14.96 -3.87 -19.29
N PRO A 259 15.77 -4.43 -20.21
CA PRO A 259 16.02 -5.86 -20.30
C PRO A 259 16.37 -6.44 -18.93
N MET A 260 15.64 -7.48 -18.54
CA MET A 260 15.78 -8.04 -17.21
C MET A 260 17.01 -8.96 -17.14
N ASN A 261 17.81 -8.81 -16.09
CA ASN A 261 18.91 -9.74 -15.85
C ASN A 261 18.35 -11.08 -15.35
N GLU A 262 18.39 -12.12 -16.19
CA GLU A 262 17.84 -13.45 -15.88
C GLU A 262 18.41 -14.01 -14.58
N ARG A 263 19.73 -13.90 -14.39
CA ARG A 263 20.41 -14.36 -13.16
C ARG A 263 19.91 -13.64 -11.90
N VAL A 264 19.51 -12.38 -12.00
CA VAL A 264 18.87 -11.66 -10.87
C VAL A 264 17.50 -12.24 -10.57
N LEU A 265 16.67 -12.44 -11.59
CA LEU A 265 15.33 -13.02 -11.43
C LEU A 265 15.39 -14.42 -10.86
N GLU A 266 16.22 -15.30 -11.42
CA GLU A 266 16.39 -16.68 -10.95
C GLU A 266 16.68 -16.73 -9.45
N ARG A 267 17.59 -15.88 -8.98
CA ARG A 267 17.99 -15.84 -7.56
C ARG A 267 16.88 -15.32 -6.65
N LEU A 268 16.20 -14.27 -7.05
CA LEU A 268 15.09 -13.71 -6.28
C LEU A 268 13.90 -14.68 -6.27
N ASN A 269 13.56 -15.28 -7.41
CA ASN A 269 12.49 -16.27 -7.53
C ASN A 269 12.79 -17.51 -6.69
N HIS A 270 14.03 -18.01 -6.75
CA HIS A 270 14.48 -19.11 -5.89
C HIS A 270 14.34 -18.75 -4.40
N PHE A 271 14.73 -17.54 -4.00
CA PHE A 271 14.61 -17.07 -2.62
C PHE A 271 13.14 -16.98 -2.15
N TYR A 272 12.25 -16.40 -2.96
CA TYR A 272 10.85 -16.18 -2.58
C TYR A 272 9.94 -17.39 -2.83
N LYS A 273 10.40 -18.45 -3.52
CA LYS A 273 9.59 -19.61 -3.90
C LYS A 273 8.72 -20.14 -2.75
N ARG A 274 9.34 -20.42 -1.60
CA ARG A 274 8.62 -20.95 -0.42
C ARG A 274 7.59 -19.96 0.12
N SER A 275 7.94 -18.68 0.26
CA SER A 275 6.99 -17.67 0.77
C SER A 275 5.84 -17.43 -0.20
N ASN A 276 6.08 -17.54 -1.51
CA ASN A 276 5.04 -17.39 -2.53
C ASN A 276 4.06 -18.57 -2.53
N GLN A 277 4.57 -19.80 -2.35
CA GLN A 277 3.72 -20.98 -2.20
C GLN A 277 2.79 -20.85 -0.98
N GLN A 278 3.32 -20.37 0.14
CA GLN A 278 2.51 -20.13 1.35
C GLN A 278 1.51 -18.98 1.16
N LEU A 279 1.90 -17.93 0.44
CA LEU A 279 0.99 -16.84 0.11
C LEU A 279 -0.16 -17.31 -0.77
N ASN A 280 0.11 -18.18 -1.75
CA ASN A 280 -0.92 -18.77 -2.58
C ASN A 280 -1.86 -19.65 -1.75
N SER A 281 -1.32 -20.54 -0.92
CA SER A 281 -2.16 -21.45 -0.12
C SER A 281 -3.02 -20.73 0.92
N GLU A 282 -2.53 -19.64 1.52
CA GLU A 282 -3.24 -18.95 2.61
C GLU A 282 -4.07 -17.74 2.15
N PHE A 283 -3.74 -17.12 1.02
CA PHE A 283 -4.37 -15.88 0.54
C PHE A 283 -4.83 -15.97 -0.92
N GLY A 284 -4.63 -17.10 -1.62
CA GLY A 284 -5.03 -17.26 -3.01
C GLY A 284 -4.25 -16.39 -4.00
N ILE A 285 -3.09 -15.85 -3.58
CA ILE A 285 -2.25 -15.00 -4.44
C ILE A 285 -1.16 -15.84 -5.09
N SER A 286 -1.18 -15.91 -6.42
CA SER A 286 -0.10 -16.47 -7.23
C SER A 286 0.57 -15.40 -8.09
N PHE A 287 1.85 -15.63 -8.37
CA PHE A 287 2.64 -14.83 -9.32
C PHE A 287 3.13 -15.68 -10.51
N ASP A 288 2.67 -16.93 -10.62
CA ASP A 288 3.18 -17.92 -11.59
C ASP A 288 2.70 -17.69 -13.05
N SER A 289 2.00 -16.59 -13.32
CA SER A 289 1.81 -16.12 -14.69
C SER A 289 3.14 -15.56 -15.20
N LYS A 290 3.94 -16.43 -15.83
CA LYS A 290 5.12 -16.06 -16.63
C LYS A 290 4.77 -14.87 -17.52
N TYR A 291 5.19 -13.68 -17.10
CA TYR A 291 5.08 -12.41 -17.83
C TYR A 291 3.62 -11.96 -18.09
N ASP A 292 3.30 -10.72 -17.71
CA ASP A 292 2.05 -9.99 -17.98
C ASP A 292 1.74 -9.79 -19.49
N GLU A 293 1.83 -10.84 -20.32
CA GLU A 293 1.53 -10.78 -21.76
C GLU A 293 0.52 -11.83 -22.25
N THR A 294 -0.06 -12.68 -21.39
CA THR A 294 -1.05 -13.69 -21.83
C THR A 294 -2.33 -13.79 -21.01
N ALA A 295 -2.75 -12.73 -20.31
CA ALA A 295 -4.15 -12.59 -19.87
C ALA A 295 -5.11 -12.27 -21.04
N SER A 296 -4.93 -12.94 -22.18
CA SER A 296 -5.75 -12.81 -23.39
C SER A 296 -6.17 -14.15 -24.01
N SER A 297 -5.84 -15.33 -23.45
CA SER A 297 -6.15 -16.59 -24.14
C SER A 297 -6.70 -17.76 -23.33
N MET A 298 -7.11 -17.60 -22.06
CA MET A 298 -7.82 -18.69 -21.36
C MET A 298 -8.92 -18.20 -20.44
N ARG A 299 -10.07 -17.85 -21.03
CA ARG A 299 -11.44 -18.21 -20.57
C ARG A 299 -12.35 -18.23 -21.79
N GLY A 300 -12.28 -19.34 -22.51
CA GLY A 300 -13.03 -19.60 -23.74
C GLY A 300 -12.99 -21.09 -24.03
N ALA A 301 -13.58 -21.87 -23.11
CA ALA A 301 -14.07 -23.23 -23.28
C ALA A 301 -15.01 -23.52 -22.09
#